data_AF-A0A2E8X2Y1-F1
#
_entry.id   AF-A0A2E8X2Y1-F1
#
_cell.length_a   1.000
_cell.length_b   1.000
_cell.length_c   1.000
_cell.angle_alpha   90.00
_cell.angle_beta   90.00
_cell.angle_gamma   90.00
#
_symmetry.space_group_name_H-M   'P 1'
#
loop_
_entity.id
_entity.type
_entity.pdbx_description
1 polymer ?
#
loop_
_entity_poly.entity_id
_entity_poly.type
_entity_poly.pdbx_seq_one_letter_code
_entity_poly.pdbx_strand_id
1 'polypeptide(L)'
;MSTKRGTNSTQFDIRPSVIKGDPADAYLHWTKEVLRLESLNPKVLMEFSVANDGVLCGIEEAVTLLTNVLPKIDQDSAANVDSIDEDVQVWALS
;
A
#
# COMPACT_ATOMS: atom_id res chain seq x y z
N MET A 1 -27.84 -8.84 12.86
CA MET A 1 -26.90 -9.96 12.68
C MET A 1 -25.50 -9.37 12.56
N SER A 2 -24.66 -9.57 13.58
CA SER A 2 -23.28 -9.08 13.60
C SER A 2 -22.38 -10.15 13.01
N THR A 3 -21.90 -9.93 11.79
CA THR A 3 -20.93 -10.81 11.13
C THR A 3 -19.57 -10.55 11.76
N LYS A 4 -19.16 -11.42 12.69
CA LYS A 4 -17.77 -11.45 13.17
C LYS A 4 -16.86 -11.77 11.99
N ARG A 5 -16.05 -10.79 11.58
CA ARG A 5 -14.97 -10.96 10.61
C ARG A 5 -13.89 -11.80 11.30
N GLY A 6 -13.76 -13.06 10.94
CA GLY A 6 -12.68 -13.92 11.42
C GLY A 6 -11.36 -13.45 10.81
N THR A 7 -10.45 -12.93 11.62
CA THR A 7 -9.09 -12.58 11.19
C THR A 7 -8.23 -13.84 11.18
N ASN A 8 -8.44 -14.71 10.19
CA ASN A 8 -7.45 -15.73 9.86
C ASN A 8 -6.41 -15.05 8.96
N SER A 9 -5.43 -14.36 9.54
CA SER A 9 -4.31 -13.82 8.76
C SER A 9 -3.43 -14.98 8.31
N THR A 10 -3.70 -15.54 7.13
CA THR A 10 -2.68 -16.28 6.39
C THR A 10 -1.64 -15.26 5.96
N GLN A 11 -0.66 -15.03 6.83
CA GLN A 11 0.43 -14.11 6.53
C GLN A 11 1.24 -14.69 5.37
N PHE A 12 1.15 -14.05 4.21
CA PHE A 12 1.92 -14.45 3.04
C PHE A 12 3.41 -14.17 3.28
N ASP A 13 4.26 -15.13 2.92
CA ASP A 13 5.71 -14.94 2.93
C ASP A 13 6.15 -14.23 1.64
N ILE A 14 6.48 -12.94 1.76
CA ILE A 14 6.89 -12.12 0.63
C ILE A 14 8.39 -12.29 0.40
N ARG A 15 8.76 -12.69 -0.81
CA ARG A 15 10.17 -12.87 -1.18
C ARG A 15 10.96 -11.56 -0.99
N PRO A 16 12.19 -11.63 -0.45
CA PRO A 16 13.01 -10.43 -0.23
C PRO A 16 13.23 -9.56 -1.49
N SER A 17 13.30 -10.17 -2.67
CA SER A 17 13.43 -9.44 -3.93
C SER A 17 12.21 -8.57 -4.26
N VAL A 18 11.01 -9.01 -3.85
CA VAL A 18 9.77 -8.23 -4.03
C VAL A 18 9.72 -7.07 -3.04
N ILE A 19 10.15 -7.29 -1.79
CA ILE A 19 10.29 -6.23 -0.77
C ILE A 19 11.26 -5.14 -1.25
N LYS A 20 12.36 -5.54 -1.88
CA LYS A 20 13.36 -4.62 -2.45
C LYS A 20 12.87 -3.88 -3.70
N GLY A 21 11.80 -4.37 -4.33
CA GLY A 21 11.30 -3.84 -5.60
C GLY A 21 12.12 -4.28 -6.82
N ASP A 22 12.88 -5.39 -6.73
CA ASP A 22 13.63 -5.93 -7.86
C ASP A 22 12.77 -6.24 -9.11
N PRO A 23 11.51 -6.72 -9.00
CA PRO A 23 10.69 -6.96 -10.18
C PRO A 23 9.98 -5.70 -10.72
N ALA A 24 10.16 -4.53 -10.07
CA ALA A 24 9.51 -3.30 -10.51
C ALA A 24 10.16 -2.76 -11.79
N ASP A 25 9.37 -2.05 -12.60
CA ASP A 25 9.88 -1.37 -13.78
C ASP A 25 11.01 -0.39 -13.41
N ALA A 26 12.06 -0.34 -14.24
CA ALA A 26 13.26 0.46 -13.97
C ALA A 26 12.97 1.95 -13.76
N TYR A 27 11.94 2.49 -14.42
CA TYR A 27 11.59 3.91 -14.30
C TYR A 27 11.14 4.29 -12.87
N LEU A 28 10.56 3.36 -12.11
CA LEU A 28 10.16 3.62 -10.71
C LEU A 28 11.40 3.80 -9.82
N HIS A 29 12.45 3.02 -10.06
CA HIS A 29 13.72 3.17 -9.35
C HIS A 29 14.41 4.49 -9.69
N TRP A 30 14.46 4.86 -10.97
CA TRP A 30 15.02 6.15 -11.39
C TRP A 30 14.24 7.33 -10.84
N THR A 31 12.91 7.29 -10.88
CA THR A 31 12.05 8.35 -10.36
C THR A 31 12.26 8.54 -8.86
N LYS A 32 12.31 7.43 -8.10
CA LYS A 32 12.60 7.47 -6.66
C LYS A 32 13.96 8.12 -6.37
N GLU A 33 14.99 7.80 -7.16
CA GLU A 33 16.32 8.37 -6.97
C GLU A 33 16.35 9.87 -7.31
N VAL A 34 15.66 10.30 -8.38
CA VAL A 34 15.51 11.72 -8.70
C VAL A 34 14.79 12.47 -7.58
N LEU A 35 13.67 11.94 -7.06
CA LEU A 35 12.95 12.56 -5.94
C LEU A 35 13.85 12.69 -4.70
N ARG A 36 14.66 11.69 -4.40
CA ARG A 36 15.62 11.71 -3.29
C ARG A 36 16.69 12.80 -3.48
N LEU A 37 17.24 12.93 -4.69
CA LEU A 37 18.25 13.95 -5.01
C LEU A 37 17.68 15.37 -4.92
N GLU A 38 16.43 15.54 -5.34
CA GLU A 38 15.70 16.82 -5.26
C GLU A 38 15.09 17.08 -3.88
N SER A 39 15.30 16.19 -2.89
CA SER A 39 14.73 16.28 -1.54
C SER A 39 13.19 16.39 -1.52
N LEU A 40 12.53 15.71 -2.47
CA LEU A 40 11.07 15.66 -2.58
C LEU A 40 10.52 14.36 -1.97
N ASN A 41 9.52 14.49 -1.08
CA ASN A 41 8.77 13.37 -0.51
C ASN A 41 7.26 13.65 -0.57
N PRO A 42 6.64 13.57 -1.77
CA PRO A 42 5.24 13.92 -1.94
C PRO A 42 4.32 12.92 -1.24
N LYS A 43 3.30 13.42 -0.55
CA LYS A 43 2.16 12.62 -0.08
C LYS A 43 1.18 12.47 -1.25
N VAL A 44 0.86 11.24 -1.64
CA VAL A 44 0.03 10.95 -2.81
C VAL A 44 -1.02 9.90 -2.49
N LEU A 45 -2.17 9.99 -3.17
CA LEU A 45 -3.16 8.93 -3.26
C LEU A 45 -2.98 8.20 -4.61
N MET A 46 -2.91 6.87 -4.58
CA MET A 46 -2.88 6.05 -5.79
C MET A 46 -4.16 5.23 -5.86
N GLU A 47 -4.85 5.31 -7.00
CA GLU A 47 -6.05 4.52 -7.29
C GLU A 47 -5.76 3.56 -8.45
N PHE A 48 -6.29 2.33 -8.34
CA PHE A 48 -6.19 1.32 -9.37
C PHE A 48 -7.56 1.10 -10.00
N SER A 49 -7.61 1.15 -11.33
CA SER A 49 -8.81 0.84 -12.11
C SER A 49 -8.49 -0.20 -13.16
N VAL A 50 -9.50 -0.99 -13.55
CA VAL A 50 -9.37 -1.99 -14.60
C VAL A 50 -10.02 -1.50 -15.88
N ALA A 51 -9.36 -1.72 -17.02
CA ALA A 51 -9.91 -1.36 -18.32
C ALA A 51 -10.91 -2.39 -18.85
N ASN A 52 -10.88 -3.61 -18.31
CA ASN A 52 -11.69 -4.75 -18.75
C ASN A 52 -12.29 -5.47 -17.54
N ASP A 53 -13.38 -6.21 -17.78
CA ASP A 53 -14.03 -7.02 -16.76
C ASP A 53 -13.12 -8.15 -16.26
N GLY A 54 -13.26 -8.50 -14.98
CA GLY A 54 -12.49 -9.56 -14.33
C GLY A 54 -12.93 -9.83 -12.90
N VAL A 55 -12.32 -10.84 -12.29
CA VAL A 55 -12.51 -11.17 -10.86
C VAL A 55 -11.31 -10.63 -10.08
N LEU A 56 -11.56 -9.85 -9.03
CA LEU A 56 -10.51 -9.36 -8.14
C LEU A 56 -9.94 -10.53 -7.32
N CYS A 57 -8.62 -10.71 -7.40
CA CYS A 57 -7.85 -11.67 -6.60
C CYS A 57 -6.48 -11.08 -6.25
N GLY A 58 -5.77 -11.65 -5.28
CA GLY A 58 -4.41 -11.22 -4.93
C GLY A 58 -4.33 -10.04 -3.95
N ILE A 59 -5.47 -9.61 -3.39
CA ILE A 59 -5.52 -8.42 -2.52
C ILE A 59 -4.78 -8.64 -1.20
N GLU A 60 -4.80 -9.86 -0.66
CA GLU A 60 -4.14 -10.17 0.62
C GLU A 60 -2.61 -10.13 0.48
N GLU A 61 -2.06 -10.60 -0.65
CA GLU A 61 -0.64 -10.48 -0.99
C GLU A 61 -0.22 -9.02 -1.13
N ALA A 62 -1.03 -8.20 -1.81
CA ALA A 62 -0.77 -6.78 -1.98
C ALA A 62 -0.77 -6.04 -0.62
N VAL A 63 -1.77 -6.30 0.23
CA VAL A 63 -1.84 -5.74 1.58
C VAL A 63 -0.65 -6.20 2.43
N THR A 64 -0.28 -7.47 2.35
CA THR A 64 0.87 -8.02 3.09
C THR A 64 2.16 -7.35 2.63
N LEU A 65 2.40 -7.21 1.33
CA LEU A 65 3.57 -6.50 0.80
C LEU A 65 3.62 -5.05 1.27
N LEU A 66 2.53 -4.30 1.08
CA LEU A 66 2.48 -2.87 1.43
C LEU A 66 2.68 -2.63 2.93
N THR A 67 2.10 -3.48 3.78
CA THR A 67 2.29 -3.40 5.24
C THR A 67 3.75 -3.64 5.66
N ASN A 68 4.51 -4.44 4.91
CA ASN A 68 5.92 -4.69 5.19
C ASN A 68 6.85 -3.55 4.74
N VAL A 69 6.49 -2.80 3.69
CA VAL A 69 7.36 -1.77 3.09
C VAL A 69 7.02 -0.35 3.51
N LEU A 70 5.77 -0.09 3.90
CA LEU A 70 5.35 1.23 4.33
C LEU A 70 5.77 1.51 5.79
N PRO A 71 6.03 2.77 6.15
CA PRO A 71 6.20 3.17 7.54
C PRO A 71 5.00 2.73 8.37
N LYS A 72 5.24 2.27 9.61
CA LYS A 72 4.14 1.94 10.53
C LYS A 72 3.42 3.24 10.92
N ILE A 73 2.10 3.24 10.77
CA ILE A 73 1.24 4.34 11.23
C ILE A 73 1.05 4.15 12.74
N ASP A 74 1.39 5.18 13.52
CA ASP A 74 1.10 5.19 14.95
C ASP A 74 -0.41 5.35 15.18
N GLN A 75 -0.99 4.49 16.03
CA GLN A 75 -2.45 4.36 16.18
C GLN A 75 -3.14 5.62 16.76
N ASP A 76 -2.39 6.53 17.37
CA ASP A 76 -2.92 7.78 17.92
C ASP A 76 -3.29 8.81 16.84
N SER A 77 -2.85 8.62 15.59
CA SER A 77 -3.14 9.51 14.46
C SER A 77 -4.52 9.25 13.81
N ALA A 78 -5.12 8.07 14.03
CA ALA A 78 -6.30 7.61 13.29
C ALA A 78 -7.67 8.11 13.83
N ALA A 79 -7.69 8.94 14.87
CA ALA A 79 -8.94 9.32 15.55
C ALA A 79 -9.61 10.61 15.03
N ASN A 80 -8.93 11.44 14.23
CA ASN A 80 -9.46 12.74 13.80
C ASN A 80 -9.52 12.85 12.28
N VAL A 81 -10.70 12.58 11.72
CA VAL A 81 -11.03 12.66 10.28
C VAL A 81 -11.12 14.11 9.77
N ASP A 82 -10.37 15.07 10.33
CA ASP A 82 -10.51 16.48 9.91
C ASP A 82 -9.20 17.28 9.77
N SER A 83 -8.05 16.60 9.72
CA SER A 83 -6.79 17.28 9.46
C SER A 83 -5.81 16.34 8.79
N ILE A 84 -5.70 16.53 7.48
CA ILE A 84 -4.85 15.81 6.54
C ILE A 84 -3.40 16.06 6.93
N ASP A 85 -2.83 15.22 7.79
CA ASP A 85 -1.37 15.15 7.92
C ASP A 85 -0.93 13.71 8.22
N GLU A 86 -0.26 13.11 7.23
CA GLU A 86 0.44 11.81 7.28
C GLU A 86 -0.40 10.53 7.22
N ASP A 87 -1.15 10.28 6.13
CA ASP A 87 -1.75 8.96 5.95
C ASP A 87 -1.64 8.44 4.50
N VAL A 88 -1.04 7.26 4.32
CA VAL A 88 -1.29 6.40 3.15
C VAL A 88 -2.53 5.57 3.47
N GLN A 89 -3.63 5.85 2.79
CA GLN A 89 -4.89 5.13 2.95
C GLN A 89 -5.12 4.20 1.76
N VAL A 90 -5.31 2.91 2.01
CA VAL A 90 -5.66 1.91 0.98
C VAL A 90 -7.17 1.67 1.05
N TRP A 91 -7.90 2.14 0.03
CA TRP A 91 -9.34 1.93 -0.10
C TRP A 91 -9.60 0.87 -1.18
N ALA A 92 -10.42 -0.13 -0.87
CA ALA A 92 -11.04 -0.98 -1.89
C ALA A 92 -12.48 -0.48 -2.09
N LEU A 93 -12.80 0.02 -3.28
CA LEU A 93 -14.18 0.29 -3.67
C LEU A 93 -14.93 -1.04 -3.79
N SER A 94 -16.00 -1.20 -2.99
CA SER A 94 -16.93 -2.34 -3.04
C SER A 94 -17.98 -2.16 -4.12
#